data_AF-A0A822FRG1-F1
#
_entry.id   AF-A0A822FRG1-F1
#
_cell.length_a   1.000
_cell.length_b   1.000
_cell.length_c   1.000
_cell.angle_alpha   90.00
_cell.angle_beta   90.00
_cell.angle_gamma   90.00
#
_symmetry.space_group_name_H-M   'P 1'
#
loop_
_entity.id
_entity.type
_entity.pdbx_description
1 polymer ?
#
loop_
_entity_poly.entity_id
_entity_poly.type
_entity_poly.pdbx_seq_one_letter_code
_entity_poly.pdbx_strand_id
1 'polypeptide(L)'
;MMGLSNIAVSRLSLTWERLPSKIKRMFSEFETLMDPSRNHRVYRSTLTKLTAPIILFMPLLIKDLTFIHEGSKTYLNEGLVNFEKMRMLSHTMRTMKICRSQALHFIL
;
A
#
# COMPACT_ATOMS: atom_id res chain seq x y z
N MET A 1 9.34 -6.71 5.52
CA MET A 1 10.20 -5.54 5.24
C MET A 1 10.36 -4.65 6.46
N MET A 2 9.29 -3.98 6.92
CA MET A 2 9.35 -3.05 8.06
C MET A 2 10.01 -3.64 9.32
N GLY A 3 9.81 -4.93 9.60
CA GLY A 3 10.50 -5.60 10.71
C GLY A 3 12.01 -5.76 10.54
N LEU A 4 12.50 -5.99 9.32
CA LEU A 4 13.93 -6.16 9.03
C LEU A 4 14.65 -4.81 8.91
N SER A 5 13.97 -3.77 8.39
CA SER A 5 14.51 -2.40 8.33
C SER A 5 14.47 -1.69 9.70
N ASN A 6 13.83 -2.27 10.71
CA ASN A 6 13.82 -1.73 12.08
C ASN A 6 15.25 -1.68 12.64
N ILE A 7 15.62 -0.60 13.33
CA ILE A 7 16.93 -0.38 13.95
C ILE A 7 17.33 -1.53 14.89
N ALA A 8 16.36 -2.22 15.51
CA ALA A 8 16.55 -3.47 16.27
C ALA A 8 17.31 -4.55 15.48
N VAL A 9 17.02 -4.66 14.19
CA VAL A 9 17.50 -5.72 13.30
C VAL A 9 18.55 -5.18 12.32
N SER A 10 18.33 -4.02 11.71
CA SER A 10 19.21 -3.45 10.68
C SER A 10 20.61 -3.10 11.20
N ARG A 11 20.77 -2.82 12.51
CA ARG A 11 22.08 -2.54 13.12
C ARG A 11 22.99 -3.77 13.26
N LEU A 12 22.48 -4.99 13.09
CA LEU A 12 23.22 -6.23 13.32
C LEU A 12 24.20 -6.53 12.17
N SER A 13 25.17 -5.64 11.95
CA SER A 13 26.07 -5.65 10.78
C SER A 13 26.72 -7.02 10.52
N LEU A 14 27.24 -7.68 11.56
CA LEU A 14 27.85 -9.01 11.46
C LEU A 14 26.89 -10.10 10.93
N THR A 15 25.60 -9.97 11.21
CA THR A 15 24.57 -10.89 10.70
C THR A 15 24.27 -10.58 9.24
N TRP A 16 24.10 -9.30 8.91
CA TRP A 16 23.85 -8.86 7.54
C TRP A 16 25.02 -9.19 6.62
N GLU A 17 26.27 -9.06 7.06
CA GLU A 17 27.47 -9.39 6.29
C GLU A 17 27.47 -10.84 5.81
N ARG A 18 27.05 -11.78 6.67
CA ARG A 18 27.01 -13.22 6.39
C ARG A 18 25.91 -13.67 5.42
N LEU A 19 24.95 -12.82 5.08
CA LEU A 19 23.87 -13.19 4.17
C LEU A 19 24.37 -13.33 2.73
N PRO A 20 23.87 -14.32 1.96
CA PRO A 20 24.15 -14.42 0.53
C PRO A 20 23.75 -13.15 -0.22
N SER A 21 24.54 -12.75 -1.23
CA SER A 21 24.30 -11.56 -2.05
C SER A 21 22.92 -11.57 -2.72
N LYS A 22 22.45 -12.74 -3.17
CA LYS A 22 21.12 -12.93 -3.76
C LYS A 22 19.99 -12.49 -2.81
N ILE A 23 20.10 -12.81 -1.52
CA ILE A 23 19.11 -12.44 -0.51
C ILE A 23 19.15 -10.94 -0.24
N LYS A 24 20.34 -10.35 -0.13
CA LYS A 24 20.50 -8.88 0.02
C LYS A 24 19.86 -8.12 -1.14
N ARG A 25 20.05 -8.59 -2.37
CA ARG A 25 19.45 -7.97 -3.57
C ARG A 25 17.92 -8.05 -3.52
N MET A 26 17.37 -9.24 -3.25
CA MET A 26 15.93 -9.43 -3.13
C MET A 26 15.33 -8.52 -2.03
N PHE A 27 16.03 -8.38 -0.89
CA PHE A 27 15.62 -7.46 0.16
C PHE A 27 15.58 -6.00 -0.33
N SER A 28 16.63 -5.54 -1.01
CA SER A 28 16.69 -4.17 -1.58
C SER A 28 15.57 -3.90 -2.61
N GLU A 29 15.22 -4.90 -3.44
CA GLU A 29 14.09 -4.80 -4.36
C GLU A 29 12.77 -4.59 -3.61
N PHE A 30 12.55 -5.32 -2.52
CA PHE A 30 11.37 -5.12 -1.68
C PHE A 30 11.36 -3.78 -0.94
N GLU A 31 12.52 -3.26 -0.52
CA GLU A 31 12.60 -1.92 0.09
C GLU A 31 12.20 -0.85 -0.94
N THR A 32 12.68 -0.98 -2.17
CA THR A 32 12.33 -0.08 -3.28
C THR A 32 10.83 -0.15 -3.61
N LEU A 33 10.25 -1.35 -3.61
CA LEU A 33 8.82 -1.54 -3.86
C LEU A 33 7.95 -0.84 -2.80
N MET A 34 8.35 -0.92 -1.53
CA MET A 34 7.62 -0.39 -0.38
C MET A 34 8.08 1.00 0.06
N ASP A 35 8.90 1.67 -0.76
CA ASP A 35 9.45 2.98 -0.45
C ASP A 35 8.34 4.01 -0.19
N PRO A 36 8.35 4.73 0.95
CA PRO A 36 7.26 5.61 1.30
C PRO A 36 7.23 6.91 0.49
N SER A 37 8.31 7.25 -0.22
CA SER A 37 8.48 8.52 -0.92
C SER A 37 7.39 8.74 -1.97
N ARG A 38 7.01 10.02 -2.13
CA ARG A 38 5.95 10.43 -3.06
C ARG A 38 4.66 9.61 -2.89
N ASN A 39 4.29 9.35 -1.63
CA ASN A 39 3.10 8.59 -1.27
C ASN A 39 3.09 7.15 -1.86
N HIS A 40 4.19 6.42 -1.69
CA HIS A 40 4.33 5.03 -2.15
C HIS A 40 4.13 4.87 -3.67
N ARG A 41 4.73 5.77 -4.46
CA ARG A 41 4.54 5.83 -5.92
C ARG A 41 4.88 4.51 -6.62
N VAL A 42 5.96 3.83 -6.22
CA VAL A 42 6.40 2.57 -6.84
C VAL A 42 5.41 1.45 -6.56
N TYR A 43 4.98 1.30 -5.31
CA TYR A 43 3.92 0.36 -4.95
C TYR A 43 2.64 0.62 -5.76
N ARG A 44 2.18 1.88 -5.83
CA ARG A 44 0.96 2.26 -6.56
C ARG A 44 1.04 1.94 -8.05
N SER A 45 2.16 2.27 -8.71
CA SER A 45 2.34 2.00 -10.14
C SER A 45 2.51 0.52 -10.45
N THR A 46 3.00 -0.27 -9.48
CA THR A 46 3.07 -1.72 -9.59
C THR A 46 1.67 -2.31 -9.46
N LEU A 47 0.89 -1.86 -8.47
CA LEU A 47 -0.47 -2.33 -8.22
C LEU A 47 -1.39 -2.21 -9.45
N THR A 48 -1.26 -1.14 -10.25
CA THR A 48 -2.08 -0.96 -11.47
C THR A 48 -1.77 -1.97 -12.58
N LYS A 49 -0.64 -2.68 -12.50
CA LYS A 49 -0.23 -3.69 -13.48
C LYS A 49 -0.56 -5.11 -13.04
N LEU A 50 -0.99 -5.30 -11.79
CA LEU A 50 -1.31 -6.61 -11.24
C LEU A 50 -2.76 -6.99 -11.55
N THR A 51 -2.99 -8.29 -11.67
CA THR A 51 -4.32 -8.89 -11.77
C THR A 51 -4.68 -9.56 -10.45
N ALA A 52 -5.98 -9.58 -10.11
CA ALA A 52 -6.49 -10.28 -8.93
C ALA A 52 -6.12 -11.78 -8.95
N PRO A 53 -6.03 -12.43 -7.77
CA PRO A 53 -6.21 -11.89 -6.42
C PRO A 53 -4.99 -11.12 -5.91
N ILE A 54 -5.20 -9.98 -5.25
CA ILE A 54 -4.12 -9.14 -4.70
C ILE A 54 -4.39 -8.84 -3.22
N ILE A 55 -3.40 -9.12 -2.36
CA ILE A 55 -3.40 -8.64 -0.98
C ILE A 55 -2.88 -7.20 -0.97
N LEU A 56 -3.77 -6.25 -0.69
CA LEU A 56 -3.43 -4.85 -0.59
C LEU A 56 -2.64 -4.55 0.68
N PHE A 57 -1.69 -3.62 0.59
CA PHE A 57 -1.12 -2.93 1.74
C PHE A 57 -2.18 -2.02 2.38
N MET A 58 -2.98 -2.61 3.28
CA MET A 58 -4.13 -1.97 3.93
C MET A 58 -3.83 -0.60 4.57
N PRO A 59 -2.67 -0.37 5.23
CA PRO A 59 -2.34 0.95 5.78
C PRO A 59 -2.38 2.07 4.74
N LEU A 60 -1.96 1.83 3.49
CA LEU A 60 -2.00 2.83 2.43
C LEU A 60 -3.43 3.14 1.99
N LEU A 61 -4.29 2.11 1.91
CA LEU A 61 -5.72 2.27 1.60
C LEU A 61 -6.42 3.11 2.68
N ILE A 62 -6.19 2.77 3.95
CA ILE A 62 -6.77 3.49 5.09
C ILE A 62 -6.30 4.93 5.09
N LYS A 63 -4.99 5.17 4.87
CA LYS A 63 -4.46 6.53 4.76
C LYS A 63 -5.17 7.35 3.67
N ASP A 64 -5.44 6.77 2.50
CA ASP A 64 -6.15 7.46 1.42
C ASP A 64 -7.60 7.79 1.84
N LEU A 65 -8.30 6.87 2.49
CA LEU A 65 -9.65 7.09 2.98
C LEU A 65 -9.70 8.16 4.08
N THR A 66 -8.77 8.13 5.02
CA THR A 66 -8.62 9.14 6.07
C THR A 66 -8.37 10.51 5.46
N PHE A 67 -7.45 10.61 4.49
CA PHE A 67 -7.16 11.88 3.81
C PHE A 67 -8.40 12.45 3.10
N ILE A 68 -9.19 11.63 2.42
CA ILE A 68 -10.45 12.06 1.80
C ILE A 68 -11.48 12.47 2.85
N HIS A 69 -11.56 11.71 3.95
CA HIS A 69 -12.54 11.94 5.01
C HIS A 69 -12.31 13.28 5.71
N GLU A 70 -11.07 13.54 6.10
CA GLU A 70 -10.65 14.73 6.85
C GLU A 70 -10.45 15.95 5.93
N GLY A 71 -9.98 15.73 4.70
CA GLY A 71 -9.67 16.82 3.76
C GLY A 71 -10.87 17.44 3.05
N SER A 72 -12.09 16.89 3.19
CA SER A 72 -13.28 17.40 2.52
C SER A 72 -14.55 17.16 3.34
N LYS A 73 -15.43 18.15 3.42
CA LYS A 73 -16.73 17.99 4.08
C LYS A 73 -17.65 17.07 3.29
N THR A 74 -18.44 16.26 4.00
CA THR A 74 -19.45 15.37 3.41
C THR A 74 -20.63 16.14 2.82
N TYR A 75 -20.99 17.25 3.46
CA TYR A 75 -22.02 18.17 3.01
C TYR A 75 -21.43 19.54 2.74
N LEU A 76 -21.91 20.21 1.70
CA LEU A 76 -21.62 21.60 1.39
C LEU A 76 -22.40 22.51 2.36
N ASN A 77 -22.10 23.81 2.34
CA ASN A 77 -22.69 24.77 3.28
C ASN A 77 -24.23 24.86 3.18
N GLU A 78 -24.79 24.51 2.02
CA GLU A 78 -26.24 24.46 1.75
C GLU A 78 -26.90 23.14 2.16
N GLY A 79 -26.16 22.23 2.81
CA GLY A 79 -26.64 20.89 3.17
C GLY A 79 -26.64 19.88 2.02
N LEU A 80 -26.19 20.29 0.82
CA LEU A 80 -26.07 19.41 -0.35
C LEU A 80 -24.93 18.39 -0.18
N VAL A 81 -25.11 17.18 -0.70
CA VAL A 81 -24.07 16.14 -0.68
C VAL A 81 -22.89 16.55 -1.56
N ASN A 82 -21.68 16.43 -1.02
CA ASN A 82 -20.45 16.64 -1.79
C ASN A 82 -20.14 15.41 -2.66
N PHE A 83 -20.65 15.39 -3.89
CA PHE A 83 -20.43 14.30 -4.84
C PHE A 83 -18.97 14.10 -5.23
N GLU A 84 -18.12 15.14 -5.16
CA GLU A 84 -16.70 15.00 -5.45
C GLU A 84 -16.01 14.15 -4.38
N LYS A 85 -16.31 14.38 -3.09
CA LYS A 85 -15.86 13.50 -2.00
C LYS A 85 -16.34 12.06 -2.21
N MET A 86 -17.61 11.89 -2.58
CA MET A 86 -18.18 10.56 -2.84
C MET A 86 -17.47 9.86 -4.00
N ARG A 87 -17.15 10.58 -5.07
CA ARG A 87 -16.41 10.07 -6.22
C ARG A 87 -15.00 9.61 -5.81
N MET A 88 -14.29 10.40 -5.01
CA MET A 88 -12.96 10.02 -4.49
C MET A 88 -13.02 8.74 -3.64
N LEU A 89 -13.96 8.66 -2.69
CA LEU A 89 -14.17 7.45 -1.88
C LEU A 89 -14.50 6.23 -2.75
N SER A 90 -15.38 6.41 -3.75
CA SER A 90 -15.77 5.35 -4.67
C SER A 90 -14.58 4.81 -5.47
N HIS A 91 -13.65 5.68 -5.86
CA HIS A 91 -12.44 5.29 -6.60
C HIS A 91 -11.55 4.38 -5.73
N THR A 92 -11.31 4.77 -4.48
CA THR A 92 -10.55 3.96 -3.51
C THR A 92 -11.21 2.61 -3.26
N MET A 93 -12.54 2.57 -3.12
CA MET A 93 -13.31 1.32 -2.94
C MET A 93 -13.27 0.42 -4.17
N ARG A 94 -13.29 0.99 -5.38
CA ARG A 94 -13.19 0.22 -6.63
C ARG A 94 -11.86 -0.55 -6.70
N THR A 95 -10.75 0.07 -6.30
CA THR A 95 -9.45 -0.59 -6.22
C THR A 95 -9.50 -1.81 -5.29
N MET A 96 -10.12 -1.67 -4.11
CA MET A 96 -10.31 -2.79 -3.18
C MET A 96 -11.15 -3.92 -3.80
N LYS A 97 -12.24 -3.57 -4.50
CA LYS A 97 -13.10 -4.54 -5.19
C LYS A 97 -12.34 -5.30 -6.28
N ILE A 98 -11.53 -4.62 -7.09
CA ILE A 98 -10.72 -5.25 -8.15
C ILE A 98 -9.74 -6.25 -7.54
N CYS A 99 -9.00 -5.85 -6.50
CA CYS A 99 -8.01 -6.70 -5.84
C CYS A 99 -8.61 -7.99 -5.27
N ARG A 100 -9.88 -7.93 -4.84
CA ARG A 100 -10.64 -9.05 -4.26
C ARG A 100 -11.60 -9.72 -5.24
N SER A 101 -11.48 -9.45 -6.55
CA SER A 101 -12.43 -9.94 -7.55
C SER A 101 -12.29 -11.44 -7.84
N GLN A 102 -11.17 -12.05 -7.44
CA GLN A 102 -10.91 -13.48 -7.54
C GLN A 102 -10.57 -14.04 -6.16
N ALA A 103 -10.87 -15.33 -5.96
CA ALA A 103 -10.53 -16.02 -4.72
C ALA A 103 -9.02 -16.25 -4.64
N LEU A 104 -8.46 -16.06 -3.45
CA LEU A 104 -7.08 -16.42 -3.18
C LEU A 104 -7.02 -17.91 -2.90
N HIS A 105 -6.58 -18.69 -3.88
CA HIS A 105 -6.42 -20.14 -3.74
C HIS A 105 -5.08 -20.44 -3.07
N PHE A 106 -5.11 -20.79 -1.79
CA PHE A 106 -3.99 -21.43 -1.13
C PHE A 106 -4.18 -22.94 -1.22
N ILE A 107 -3.23 -23.64 -1.84
CA ILE A 107 -3.11 -25.09 -1.70
C ILE A 107 -2.39 -25.30 -0.37
N LEU A 108 -3.13 -25.75 0.64
CA LEU A 108 -2.55 -26.32 1.87
C LEU A 108 -2.42 -27.83 1.70
#